data_AF-A0A9Q0NRG8-F1
#
_entry.id   AF-A0A9Q0NRG8-F1
#
_cell.length_a   1.000
_cell.length_b   1.000
_cell.length_c   1.000
_cell.angle_alpha   90.00
_cell.angle_beta   90.00
_cell.angle_gamma   90.00
#
_symmetry.space_group_name_H-M   'P 1'
#
loop_
_entity.id
_entity.type
_entity.pdbx_description
1 polymer ?
#
loop_
_entity_poly.entity_id
_entity_poly.type
_entity_poly.pdbx_seq_one_letter_code
_entity_poly.pdbx_strand_id
1 'polypeptide(L)'
;MVFFLKYDSDYFIAEAEFHEYRELEVDSPKSLENGEGGRLIAPQEACNRIAEVVQEAMRKMEMVADEKMRMFKKARMALEACDRELEEKAKEVADLELDRQNKKVQIEELERIVRLKQAEADMFQLKANEAKREAERLQRIGLAKTDKSEEEYASSYLKLRLSEAEAEKQYLFEKIKLQESSRASQSSGGADPSQVLAYSKIHEILHGYTVPPKTEAQPNERHHFRTNP
;
A
#
# COMPACT_ATOMS: atom_id res chain seq x y z
N MET A 1 45.19 -16.30 -16.24
CA MET A 1 45.00 -17.76 -16.42
C MET A 1 46.19 -18.41 -17.15
N VAL A 2 46.67 -17.85 -18.26
CA VAL A 2 47.86 -18.36 -18.99
C VAL A 2 49.13 -18.42 -18.12
N PHE A 3 49.32 -17.45 -17.22
CA PHE A 3 50.45 -17.46 -16.27
C PHE A 3 50.38 -18.59 -15.23
N PHE A 4 49.19 -18.98 -14.78
CA PHE A 4 49.00 -20.07 -13.81
C PHE A 4 49.28 -21.42 -14.45
N LEU A 5 48.79 -21.65 -15.68
CA LEU A 5 49.04 -22.89 -16.41
C LEU A 5 50.53 -23.06 -16.79
N LYS A 6 51.23 -21.96 -17.06
CA LYS A 6 52.67 -22.00 -17.32
C LYS A 6 53.47 -22.28 -16.05
N TYR A 7 53.08 -21.68 -14.92
CA TYR A 7 53.67 -21.97 -13.62
C TYR A 7 53.47 -23.43 -13.21
N ASP A 8 52.26 -23.99 -13.37
CA ASP A 8 51.99 -25.41 -13.04
C ASP A 8 52.72 -26.38 -13.98
N SER A 9 52.86 -26.05 -15.27
CA SER A 9 53.63 -26.87 -16.20
C SER A 9 55.12 -26.84 -15.89
N ASP A 10 55.68 -25.68 -15.56
CA ASP A 10 57.10 -25.54 -15.20
C ASP A 10 57.38 -26.16 -13.82
N TYR A 11 56.43 -26.11 -12.87
CA TYR A 11 56.54 -26.79 -11.57
C TYR A 11 56.44 -28.31 -11.70
N PHE A 12 55.58 -28.82 -12.59
CA PHE A 12 55.43 -30.26 -12.83
C PHE A 12 56.59 -30.84 -13.64
N ILE A 13 57.18 -30.07 -14.56
CA ILE A 13 58.43 -30.43 -15.25
C ILE A 13 59.59 -30.44 -14.25
N ALA A 14 59.68 -29.44 -13.36
CA ALA A 14 60.66 -29.42 -12.30
C ALA A 14 60.46 -30.55 -11.29
N GLU A 15 59.22 -30.91 -10.93
CA GLU A 15 58.94 -32.06 -10.05
C GLU A 15 59.27 -33.40 -10.74
N ALA A 16 58.98 -33.54 -12.03
CA ALA A 16 59.33 -34.72 -12.81
C ALA A 16 60.85 -34.85 -12.97
N GLU A 17 61.57 -33.76 -13.27
CA GLU A 17 63.04 -33.73 -13.28
C GLU A 17 63.61 -33.98 -11.87
N PHE A 18 63.00 -33.47 -10.80
CA PHE A 18 63.45 -33.68 -9.42
C PHE A 18 63.17 -35.12 -8.94
N HIS A 19 62.10 -35.76 -9.42
CA HIS A 19 61.81 -37.17 -9.15
C HIS A 19 62.72 -38.09 -9.98
N GLU A 20 63.06 -37.69 -11.21
CA GLU A 20 64.06 -38.37 -12.06
C GLU A 20 65.47 -38.28 -11.44
N TYR A 21 65.86 -37.12 -10.89
CA TYR A 21 67.12 -36.95 -10.13
C TYR A 21 67.12 -37.72 -8.79
N ARG A 22 65.98 -37.78 -8.09
CA ARG A 22 65.84 -38.53 -6.83
C ARG A 22 65.89 -40.05 -7.04
N GLU A 23 65.37 -40.56 -8.14
CA GLU A 23 65.53 -41.98 -8.50
C GLU A 23 66.94 -42.30 -9.02
N LEU A 24 67.65 -41.32 -9.60
CA LEU A 24 69.07 -41.44 -9.96
C LEU A 24 70.03 -41.47 -8.75
N GLU A 25 69.64 -40.89 -7.60
CA GLU A 25 70.46 -40.92 -6.36
C GLU A 25 70.17 -42.12 -5.44
N VAL A 26 69.08 -42.87 -5.63
CA VAL A 26 68.62 -43.87 -4.63
C VAL A 26 68.74 -45.33 -5.05
N ASP A 27 68.87 -45.67 -6.34
CA ASP A 27 69.23 -47.03 -6.76
C ASP A 27 70.62 -47.07 -7.40
N SER A 28 71.63 -46.85 -6.56
CA SER A 28 72.96 -47.42 -6.83
C SER A 28 72.85 -48.93 -6.61
N PRO A 29 73.00 -49.79 -7.64
CA PRO A 29 73.08 -51.22 -7.40
C PRO A 29 74.36 -51.51 -6.63
N LYS A 30 74.21 -51.71 -5.32
CA LYS A 30 75.18 -52.45 -4.50
C LYS A 30 75.18 -53.91 -4.98
N SER A 31 75.95 -54.18 -6.03
CA SER A 31 76.62 -55.47 -6.19
C SER A 31 77.99 -55.25 -6.82
N LEU A 32 78.85 -54.51 -6.12
CA LEU A 32 80.29 -54.70 -6.27
C LEU A 32 80.67 -55.85 -5.33
N GLU A 33 80.32 -57.08 -5.74
CA GLU A 33 80.89 -58.25 -5.11
C GLU A 33 82.26 -58.52 -5.75
N ASN A 34 83.21 -58.74 -4.84
CA ASN A 34 84.59 -59.15 -5.05
C ASN A 34 85.57 -58.14 -5.61
N GLY A 35 86.45 -57.73 -4.69
CA GLY A 35 87.71 -57.10 -5.01
C GLY A 35 88.57 -57.99 -5.93
N GLU A 36 89.01 -57.40 -7.01
CA GLU A 36 90.27 -57.74 -7.64
C GLU A 36 90.73 -56.47 -8.38
N GLY A 37 91.86 -55.92 -7.95
CA GLY A 37 92.50 -54.82 -8.65
C GLY A 37 92.82 -55.24 -10.09
N GLY A 38 92.56 -54.35 -11.05
CA GLY A 38 93.29 -54.33 -12.32
C GLY A 38 93.06 -55.48 -13.32
N ARG A 39 91.88 -56.13 -13.37
CA ARG A 39 91.52 -56.96 -14.54
C ARG A 39 90.90 -56.09 -15.65
N LEU A 40 91.54 -56.05 -16.82
CA LEU A 40 90.99 -55.47 -18.04
C LEU A 40 89.78 -56.30 -18.48
N ILE A 41 88.61 -55.67 -18.59
CA ILE A 41 87.40 -56.30 -19.16
C ILE A 41 87.70 -56.61 -20.64
N ALA A 42 87.28 -57.77 -21.13
CA ALA A 42 87.43 -58.12 -22.53
C ALA A 42 86.62 -57.11 -23.40
N PRO A 43 87.16 -56.58 -24.52
CA PRO A 43 86.47 -55.58 -25.34
C PRO A 43 85.04 -55.97 -25.73
N GLN A 44 84.80 -57.26 -25.99
CA GLN A 44 83.47 -57.80 -26.31
C GLN A 44 82.47 -57.66 -25.15
N GLU A 45 82.93 -57.87 -23.92
CA GLU A 45 82.10 -57.79 -22.72
C GLU A 45 81.75 -56.33 -22.40
N ALA A 46 82.67 -55.39 -22.63
CA ALA A 46 82.39 -53.96 -22.52
C ALA A 46 81.34 -53.50 -23.56
N CYS A 47 81.46 -53.96 -24.81
CA CYS A 47 80.46 -53.67 -25.85
C CYS A 47 79.07 -54.24 -25.51
N ASN A 48 79.00 -55.45 -24.96
CA ASN A 48 77.73 -56.05 -24.54
C ASN A 48 77.06 -55.24 -23.41
N ARG A 49 77.83 -54.84 -22.39
CA ARG A 49 77.33 -53.98 -21.29
C ARG A 49 76.83 -52.63 -21.81
N ILE A 50 77.52 -52.02 -22.77
CA ILE A 50 77.08 -50.76 -23.40
C ILE A 50 75.76 -50.98 -24.15
N ALA A 51 75.64 -52.06 -24.92
CA ALA A 51 74.42 -52.38 -25.66
C ALA A 51 73.22 -52.60 -24.72
N GLU A 52 73.42 -53.27 -23.58
CA GLU A 52 72.40 -53.46 -22.54
C GLU A 52 71.92 -52.12 -21.96
N VAL A 53 72.85 -51.24 -21.56
CA VAL A 53 72.52 -49.91 -21.01
C VAL A 53 71.78 -49.05 -22.04
N VAL A 54 72.20 -49.08 -23.31
CA VAL A 54 71.53 -48.35 -24.40
C VAL A 54 70.12 -48.89 -24.63
N GLN A 55 69.94 -50.22 -24.66
CA GLN A 55 68.62 -50.84 -24.80
C GLN A 55 67.70 -50.53 -23.61
N GLU A 56 68.22 -50.52 -22.40
CA GLU A 56 67.46 -50.13 -21.21
C GLU A 56 67.03 -48.66 -21.26
N ALA A 57 67.93 -47.75 -21.67
CA ALA A 57 67.61 -46.34 -21.86
C ALA A 57 66.53 -46.15 -22.93
N MET A 58 66.59 -46.89 -24.05
CA MET A 58 65.54 -46.87 -25.07
C MET A 58 64.18 -47.31 -24.51
N ARG A 59 64.14 -48.38 -23.71
CA ARG A 59 62.91 -48.86 -23.07
C ARG A 59 62.32 -47.83 -22.10
N LYS A 60 63.16 -47.15 -21.30
CA LYS A 60 62.70 -46.08 -20.39
C LYS A 60 62.15 -44.88 -21.16
N MET A 61 62.80 -44.47 -22.25
CA MET A 61 62.28 -43.39 -23.10
C MET A 61 60.93 -43.74 -23.73
N GLU A 62 60.74 -44.98 -24.19
CA GLU A 62 59.46 -45.45 -24.74
C GLU A 62 58.35 -45.40 -23.70
N MET A 63 58.61 -45.91 -22.49
CA MET A 63 57.68 -45.83 -21.35
C MET A 63 57.29 -44.38 -21.03
N VAL A 64 58.25 -43.45 -21.02
CA VAL A 64 57.99 -42.02 -20.79
C VAL A 64 57.16 -41.41 -21.92
N ALA A 65 57.44 -41.77 -23.18
CA ALA A 65 56.69 -41.28 -24.33
C ALA A 65 55.22 -41.74 -24.28
N ASP A 66 54.98 -43.01 -23.95
CA ASP A 66 53.63 -43.56 -23.82
C ASP A 66 52.87 -42.91 -22.66
N GLU A 67 53.53 -42.71 -21.51
CA GLU A 67 52.92 -42.07 -20.36
C GLU A 67 52.60 -40.59 -20.62
N LYS A 68 53.51 -39.85 -21.28
CA LYS A 68 53.24 -38.48 -21.73
C LYS A 68 52.07 -38.42 -22.71
N MET A 69 52.00 -39.35 -23.65
CA MET A 69 50.87 -39.45 -24.58
C MET A 69 49.55 -39.73 -23.86
N ARG A 70 49.56 -40.62 -22.85
CA ARG A 70 48.39 -40.93 -22.02
C ARG A 70 47.92 -39.70 -21.24
N MET A 71 48.85 -38.97 -20.61
CA MET A 71 48.54 -37.74 -19.87
C MET A 71 48.02 -36.63 -20.79
N PHE A 72 48.64 -36.43 -21.95
CA PHE A 72 48.17 -35.46 -22.95
C PHE A 72 46.73 -35.75 -23.40
N LYS A 73 46.40 -37.01 -23.72
CA LYS A 73 45.04 -37.40 -24.09
C LYS A 73 44.04 -37.10 -22.97
N LYS A 74 44.39 -37.41 -21.71
CA LYS A 74 43.56 -37.12 -20.54
C LYS A 74 43.34 -35.61 -20.36
N ALA A 75 44.40 -34.81 -20.45
CA ALA A 75 44.33 -33.36 -20.34
C ALA A 75 43.45 -32.75 -21.44
N ARG A 76 43.60 -33.23 -22.68
CA ARG A 76 42.75 -32.79 -23.81
C ARG A 76 41.27 -33.08 -23.56
N MET A 77 40.93 -34.28 -23.10
CA MET A 77 39.54 -34.63 -22.79
C MET A 77 38.97 -33.77 -21.66
N ALA A 78 39.77 -33.43 -20.65
CA ALA A 78 39.35 -32.55 -19.56
C ALA A 78 39.10 -31.11 -20.07
N LEU A 79 39.96 -30.60 -20.96
CA LEU A 79 39.76 -29.29 -21.58
C LEU A 79 38.47 -29.25 -22.41
N GLU A 80 38.24 -30.26 -23.26
CA GLU A 80 37.00 -30.37 -24.05
C GLU A 80 35.75 -30.46 -23.15
N ALA A 81 35.85 -31.08 -21.98
CA ALA A 81 34.76 -31.09 -21.01
C ALA A 81 34.50 -29.70 -20.40
N CYS A 82 35.55 -28.98 -20.01
CA CYS A 82 35.43 -27.60 -19.52
C CYS A 82 34.86 -26.66 -20.60
N ASP A 83 35.28 -26.79 -21.86
CA ASP A 83 34.77 -25.93 -22.94
C ASP A 83 33.26 -26.12 -23.15
N ARG A 84 32.77 -27.37 -23.08
CA ARG A 84 31.32 -27.64 -23.13
C ARG A 84 30.57 -27.06 -21.94
N GLU A 85 31.11 -27.23 -20.73
CA GLU A 85 30.49 -26.67 -19.52
C GLU A 85 30.43 -25.13 -19.59
N LEU A 86 31.47 -24.48 -20.10
CA LEU A 86 31.50 -23.04 -20.32
C LEU A 86 30.41 -22.60 -21.30
N GLU A 87 30.21 -23.34 -22.39
CA GLU A 87 29.16 -23.05 -23.38
C GLU A 87 27.76 -23.22 -22.78
N GLU A 88 27.53 -24.27 -21.99
CA GLU A 88 26.26 -24.48 -21.27
C GLU A 88 25.99 -23.35 -20.28
N LYS A 89 27.01 -22.92 -19.53
CA LYS A 89 26.89 -21.79 -18.60
C LYS A 89 26.64 -20.47 -19.31
N ALA A 90 27.24 -20.24 -20.47
CA ALA A 90 26.97 -19.06 -21.28
C ALA A 90 25.50 -19.00 -21.73
N LYS A 91 24.93 -20.16 -22.10
CA LYS A 91 23.49 -20.28 -22.45
C LYS A 91 22.60 -20.01 -21.22
N GLU A 92 22.91 -20.62 -20.08
CA GLU A 92 22.17 -20.40 -18.82
C GLU A 92 22.17 -18.92 -18.41
N VAL A 93 23.31 -18.23 -18.53
CA VAL A 93 23.40 -16.78 -18.26
C VAL A 93 22.53 -15.97 -19.22
N ALA A 94 22.57 -16.28 -20.52
CA ALA A 94 21.74 -15.58 -21.51
C ALA A 94 20.23 -15.75 -21.22
N ASP A 95 19.80 -16.96 -20.84
CA ASP A 95 18.41 -17.25 -20.48
C ASP A 95 17.98 -16.48 -19.22
N LEU A 96 18.84 -16.45 -18.19
CA LEU A 96 18.60 -15.68 -16.97
C LEU A 96 18.54 -14.16 -17.23
N GLU A 97 19.38 -13.65 -18.12
CA GLU A 97 19.34 -12.24 -18.51
C GLU A 97 18.04 -11.88 -19.23
N LEU A 98 17.57 -12.75 -20.13
CA LEU A 98 16.28 -12.58 -20.81
C LEU A 98 15.12 -12.60 -19.81
N ASP A 99 15.08 -13.57 -18.89
CA ASP A 99 14.06 -13.65 -17.85
C ASP A 99 14.06 -12.39 -16.96
N ARG A 100 15.26 -11.88 -16.61
CA ARG A 100 15.40 -10.63 -15.87
C ARG A 100 14.81 -9.44 -16.62
N GLN A 101 15.03 -9.33 -17.93
CA GLN A 101 14.43 -8.25 -18.74
C GLN A 101 12.91 -8.37 -18.80
N ASN A 102 12.39 -9.59 -18.97
CA ASN A 102 10.95 -9.83 -18.97
C ASN A 102 10.30 -9.44 -17.63
N LYS A 103 10.91 -9.82 -16.52
CA LYS A 103 10.47 -9.42 -15.17
C LYS A 103 10.50 -7.92 -14.97
N LYS A 104 11.51 -7.23 -15.51
CA LYS A 104 11.59 -5.76 -15.46
C LYS A 104 10.39 -5.11 -16.15
N VAL A 105 10.04 -5.58 -17.35
CA VAL A 105 8.86 -5.08 -18.08
C VAL A 105 7.56 -5.35 -17.31
N GLN A 106 7.42 -6.53 -16.70
CA GLN A 106 6.26 -6.87 -15.87
C GLN A 106 6.14 -5.96 -14.64
N ILE A 107 7.25 -5.63 -13.98
CA ILE A 107 7.27 -4.70 -12.85
C ILE A 107 6.81 -3.31 -13.29
N GLU A 108 7.34 -2.79 -14.41
CA GLU A 108 6.95 -1.48 -14.95
C GLU A 108 5.46 -1.42 -15.32
N GLU A 109 4.88 -2.52 -15.83
CA GLU A 109 3.45 -2.64 -16.08
C GLU A 109 2.63 -2.58 -14.79
N LEU A 110 3.02 -3.36 -13.78
CA LEU A 110 2.35 -3.37 -12.47
C LEU A 110 2.39 -1.99 -11.82
N GLU A 111 3.52 -1.29 -11.88
CA GLU A 111 3.63 0.07 -11.38
C GLU A 111 2.69 1.04 -12.10
N ARG A 112 2.50 0.90 -13.42
CA ARG A 112 1.53 1.69 -14.18
C ARG A 112 0.11 1.43 -13.69
N ILE A 113 -0.26 0.17 -13.48
CA ILE A 113 -1.57 -0.21 -12.96
C ILE A 113 -1.80 0.37 -11.56
N VAL A 114 -0.81 0.27 -10.67
CA VAL A 114 -0.88 0.83 -9.32
C VAL A 114 -1.11 2.34 -9.37
N ARG A 115 -0.36 3.08 -10.20
CA ARG A 115 -0.55 4.53 -10.37
C ARG A 115 -1.95 4.87 -10.88
N LEU A 116 -2.45 4.11 -11.86
CA LEU A 116 -3.79 4.32 -12.40
C LEU A 116 -4.87 4.08 -11.34
N LYS A 117 -4.74 3.00 -10.57
CA LYS A 117 -5.70 2.66 -9.50
C LYS A 117 -5.68 3.68 -8.36
N GLN A 118 -4.52 4.22 -8.02
CA GLN A 118 -4.42 5.29 -7.04
C GLN A 118 -5.16 6.55 -7.52
N ALA A 119 -4.94 6.97 -8.78
CA ALA A 119 -5.64 8.12 -9.35
C ALA A 119 -7.17 7.91 -9.42
N GLU A 120 -7.61 6.69 -9.74
CA GLU A 120 -9.02 6.31 -9.74
C GLU A 120 -9.63 6.41 -8.33
N ALA A 121 -8.94 5.91 -7.32
CA ALA A 121 -9.36 5.99 -5.91
C ALA A 121 -9.45 7.46 -5.43
N ASP A 122 -8.45 8.28 -5.76
CA ASP A 122 -8.42 9.70 -5.38
C ASP A 122 -9.60 10.46 -6.02
N MET A 123 -9.93 10.17 -7.28
CA MET A 123 -11.07 10.77 -7.97
C MET A 123 -12.41 10.34 -7.34
N PHE A 124 -12.55 9.06 -6.97
CA PHE A 124 -13.75 8.60 -6.27
C PHE A 124 -13.90 9.26 -4.90
N GLN A 125 -12.81 9.40 -4.14
CA GLN A 125 -12.84 10.08 -2.85
C GLN A 125 -13.21 11.56 -3.01
N LEU A 126 -12.66 12.24 -4.01
CA LEU A 126 -13.03 13.62 -4.33
C LEU A 126 -14.53 13.74 -4.62
N LYS A 127 -15.07 12.86 -5.46
CA LYS A 127 -16.50 12.87 -5.82
C LYS A 127 -17.41 12.55 -4.63
N ALA A 128 -17.02 11.64 -3.76
CA ALA A 128 -17.73 11.35 -2.52
C ALA A 128 -17.77 12.58 -1.60
N ASN A 129 -16.63 13.28 -1.46
CA ASN A 129 -16.54 14.49 -0.66
C ASN A 129 -17.39 15.64 -1.24
N GLU A 130 -17.41 15.80 -2.56
CA GLU A 130 -18.26 16.78 -3.25
C GLU A 130 -19.74 16.49 -3.06
N ALA A 131 -20.15 15.24 -3.25
CA ALA A 131 -21.54 14.82 -3.04
C ALA A 131 -22.00 15.05 -1.60
N LYS A 132 -21.14 14.74 -0.62
CA LYS A 132 -21.42 15.02 0.79
C LYS A 132 -21.61 16.51 1.06
N ARG A 133 -20.69 17.35 0.58
CA ARG A 133 -20.76 18.81 0.75
C ARG A 133 -22.04 19.39 0.13
N GLU A 134 -22.41 18.91 -1.05
CA GLU A 134 -23.61 19.36 -1.74
C GLU A 134 -24.89 18.92 -1.01
N ALA A 135 -24.94 17.69 -0.50
CA ALA A 135 -26.05 17.22 0.33
C ALA A 135 -26.21 18.08 1.60
N GLU A 136 -25.12 18.38 2.30
CA GLU A 136 -25.13 19.25 3.49
C GLU A 136 -25.56 20.68 3.15
N ARG A 137 -25.19 21.19 1.96
CA ARG A 137 -25.64 22.50 1.48
C ARG A 137 -27.15 22.51 1.23
N LEU A 138 -27.66 21.49 0.55
CA LEU A 138 -29.10 21.36 0.27
C LEU A 138 -29.90 21.18 1.55
N GLN A 139 -29.41 20.40 2.52
CA GLN A 139 -30.03 20.23 3.82
C GLN A 139 -30.19 21.57 4.56
N ARG A 140 -29.13 22.40 4.59
CA ARG A 140 -29.19 23.73 5.20
C ARG A 140 -30.22 24.63 4.53
N ILE A 141 -30.31 24.58 3.20
CA ILE A 141 -31.32 25.34 2.46
C ILE A 141 -32.73 24.84 2.76
N GLY A 142 -32.92 23.52 2.85
CA GLY A 142 -34.20 22.90 3.21
C GLY A 142 -34.68 23.40 4.56
N LEU A 143 -33.84 23.29 5.60
CA LEU A 143 -34.16 23.77 6.95
C LEU A 143 -34.48 25.27 6.96
N ALA A 144 -33.63 26.11 6.37
CA ALA A 144 -33.85 27.55 6.35
C ALA A 144 -35.14 27.95 5.61
N LYS A 145 -35.54 27.20 4.57
CA LYS A 145 -36.80 27.44 3.86
C LYS A 145 -38.01 27.04 4.70
N THR A 146 -37.94 25.88 5.36
CA THR A 146 -39.01 25.43 6.26
C THR A 146 -39.21 26.44 7.40
N ASP A 147 -38.14 26.80 8.11
CA ASP A 147 -38.18 27.76 9.23
C ASP A 147 -38.81 29.09 8.80
N LYS A 148 -38.36 29.65 7.66
CA LYS A 148 -38.89 30.90 7.13
C LYS A 148 -40.37 30.80 6.76
N SER A 149 -40.78 29.69 6.12
CA SER A 149 -42.18 29.50 5.73
C SER A 149 -43.11 29.31 6.93
N GLU A 150 -42.64 28.65 7.98
CA GLU A 150 -43.39 28.49 9.23
C GLU A 150 -43.55 29.83 9.96
N GLU A 151 -42.48 30.63 10.02
CA GLU A 151 -42.52 31.98 10.59
C GLU A 151 -43.48 32.91 9.83
N GLU A 152 -43.41 32.92 8.48
CA GLU A 152 -44.29 33.70 7.62
C GLU A 152 -45.76 33.29 7.77
N TYR A 153 -46.03 31.99 7.87
CA TYR A 153 -47.38 31.47 8.10
C TYR A 153 -47.93 31.90 9.46
N ALA A 154 -47.15 31.73 10.53
CA ALA A 154 -47.54 32.12 11.88
C ALA A 154 -47.81 33.63 11.98
N SER A 155 -46.94 34.45 11.38
CA SER A 155 -47.09 35.91 11.34
C SER A 155 -48.36 36.33 10.60
N SER A 156 -48.60 35.77 9.41
CA SER A 156 -49.79 36.07 8.60
C SER A 156 -51.08 35.64 9.30
N TYR A 157 -51.07 34.47 9.94
CA TYR A 157 -52.20 33.96 10.71
C TYR A 157 -52.54 34.85 11.89
N LEU A 158 -51.54 35.22 12.71
CA LEU A 158 -51.75 36.10 13.87
C LEU A 158 -52.25 37.49 13.46
N LYS A 159 -51.73 38.04 12.35
CA LYS A 159 -52.19 39.32 11.81
C LYS A 159 -53.66 39.26 11.38
N LEU A 160 -54.08 38.17 10.72
CA LEU A 160 -55.48 37.95 10.35
C LEU A 160 -56.37 37.89 11.60
N ARG A 161 -55.98 37.09 12.60
CA ARG A 161 -56.74 36.97 13.86
C ARG A 161 -56.87 38.28 14.63
N LEU A 162 -55.81 39.08 14.64
CA LEU A 162 -55.87 40.42 15.24
C LEU A 162 -56.86 41.33 14.48
N SER A 163 -56.79 41.35 13.15
CA SER A 163 -57.70 42.15 12.32
C SER A 163 -59.16 41.73 12.48
N GLU A 164 -59.44 40.42 12.59
CA GLU A 164 -60.79 39.90 12.86
C GLU A 164 -61.31 40.35 14.23
N ALA A 165 -60.48 40.24 15.28
CA ALA A 165 -60.84 40.68 16.63
C ALA A 165 -61.05 42.20 16.71
N GLU A 166 -60.24 43.00 15.99
CA GLU A 166 -60.39 44.45 15.92
C GLU A 166 -61.70 44.84 15.22
N ALA A 167 -62.07 44.16 14.14
CA ALA A 167 -63.33 44.38 13.43
C ALA A 167 -64.55 44.00 14.29
N GLU A 168 -64.50 42.87 15.01
CA GLU A 168 -65.56 42.46 15.94
C GLU A 168 -65.71 43.47 17.08
N LYS A 169 -64.59 43.95 17.65
CA LYS A 169 -64.60 45.00 18.67
C LYS A 169 -65.25 46.28 18.15
N GLN A 170 -64.89 46.73 16.95
CA GLN A 170 -65.47 47.94 16.33
C GLN A 170 -66.98 47.77 16.08
N TYR A 171 -67.40 46.62 15.56
CA TYR A 171 -68.80 46.30 15.33
C TYR A 171 -69.62 46.33 16.64
N LEU A 172 -69.12 45.68 17.69
CA LEU A 172 -69.78 45.68 19.00
C LEU A 172 -69.86 47.10 19.59
N PHE A 173 -68.78 47.88 19.48
CA PHE A 173 -68.75 49.26 19.97
C PHE A 173 -69.78 50.14 19.25
N GLU A 174 -69.88 50.03 17.93
CA GLU A 174 -70.85 50.79 17.14
C GLU A 174 -72.29 50.35 17.41
N LYS A 175 -72.53 49.05 17.58
CA LYS A 175 -73.84 48.51 17.99
C LYS A 175 -74.29 49.04 19.35
N ILE A 176 -73.38 49.09 20.34
CA ILE A 176 -73.66 49.67 21.66
C ILE A 176 -73.99 51.15 21.53
N LYS A 177 -73.17 51.92 20.80
CA LYS A 177 -73.36 53.35 20.57
C LYS A 177 -74.74 53.66 19.94
N LEU A 178 -75.18 52.86 18.97
CA LEU A 178 -76.50 53.00 18.35
C LEU A 178 -77.64 52.67 19.34
N GLN A 179 -77.49 51.62 20.16
CA GLN A 179 -78.47 51.30 21.20
C GLN A 179 -78.60 52.41 22.26
N GLU A 180 -77.48 52.98 22.69
CA GLU A 180 -77.45 54.11 23.63
C GLU A 180 -78.09 55.36 23.03
N SER A 181 -77.79 55.69 21.76
CA SER A 181 -78.44 56.81 21.04
C SER A 181 -79.95 56.61 20.88
N SER A 182 -80.41 55.36 20.75
CA SER A 182 -81.82 55.00 20.66
C SER A 182 -82.52 55.18 22.01
N ARG A 183 -81.87 54.78 23.11
CA ARG A 183 -82.36 54.94 24.49
C ARG A 183 -82.40 56.41 24.93
N ALA A 184 -81.41 57.21 24.53
CA ALA A 184 -81.38 58.65 24.80
C ALA A 184 -82.58 59.38 24.17
N SER A 185 -82.97 58.98 22.95
CA SER A 185 -84.12 59.54 22.22
C SER A 185 -85.49 59.12 22.79
N GLN A 186 -85.57 58.02 23.56
CA GLN A 186 -86.78 57.56 24.24
C GLN A 186 -86.88 58.03 25.71
N SER A 187 -85.84 58.68 26.25
CA SER A 187 -85.81 59.13 27.66
C SER A 187 -86.60 60.41 27.95
N SER A 188 -87.36 60.92 26.99
CA SER A 188 -88.35 61.98 27.22
C SER A 188 -89.69 61.47 27.78
N GLY A 189 -89.81 60.17 28.10
CA GLY A 189 -90.99 59.61 28.78
C GLY A 189 -90.65 58.50 29.77
N GLY A 190 -90.69 58.84 31.08
CA GLY A 190 -90.87 57.94 32.24
C GLY A 190 -90.06 56.64 32.31
N ALA A 191 -88.99 56.62 33.10
CA ALA A 191 -88.24 55.40 33.40
C ALA A 191 -89.03 54.43 34.32
N ASP A 192 -89.26 53.20 33.85
CA ASP A 192 -89.84 52.08 34.62
C ASP A 192 -88.79 51.51 35.61
N PRO A 193 -89.09 51.38 36.93
CA PRO A 193 -88.18 50.83 37.94
C PRO A 193 -87.59 49.45 37.60
N SER A 194 -88.28 48.65 36.79
CA SER A 194 -87.83 47.32 36.37
C SER A 194 -86.60 47.38 35.42
N GLN A 195 -86.50 48.42 34.58
CA GLN A 195 -85.35 48.58 33.68
C GLN A 195 -84.06 48.92 34.43
N VAL A 196 -84.14 49.74 35.47
CA VAL A 196 -82.96 50.19 36.24
C VAL A 196 -82.27 49.01 36.93
N LEU A 197 -83.05 48.08 37.49
CA LEU A 197 -82.54 46.85 38.10
C LEU A 197 -81.92 45.89 37.06
N ALA A 198 -82.51 45.80 35.86
CA ALA A 198 -81.95 44.99 34.78
C ALA A 198 -80.59 45.52 34.31
N TYR A 199 -80.43 46.84 34.17
CA TYR A 199 -79.13 47.44 33.85
C TYR A 199 -78.09 47.21 34.95
N SER A 200 -78.49 47.36 36.22
CA SER A 200 -77.60 47.13 37.36
C SER A 200 -77.07 45.69 37.38
N LYS A 201 -77.92 44.71 37.07
CA LYS A 201 -77.56 43.29 37.02
C LYS A 201 -76.69 42.93 35.81
N ILE A 202 -76.91 43.58 34.67
CA ILE A 202 -76.06 43.42 33.48
C ILE A 202 -74.66 44.01 33.74
N HIS A 203 -74.59 45.15 34.44
CA HIS A 203 -73.34 45.82 34.78
C HIS A 203 -72.47 44.98 35.74
N GLU A 204 -73.08 44.29 36.71
CA GLU A 204 -72.41 43.31 37.59
C GLU A 204 -71.79 42.15 36.80
N ILE A 205 -72.51 41.60 35.82
CA ILE A 205 -72.04 40.45 35.02
C ILE A 205 -70.86 40.84 34.12
N LEU A 206 -70.91 42.03 33.50
CA LEU A 206 -69.85 42.52 32.62
C LEU A 206 -68.53 42.81 33.38
N HIS A 207 -68.62 43.32 34.61
CA HIS A 207 -67.44 43.57 35.46
C HIS A 207 -66.82 42.29 36.04
N GLY A 208 -67.52 41.14 36.01
CA GLY A 208 -66.99 39.86 36.48
C GLY A 208 -66.03 39.15 35.51
N TYR A 209 -65.95 39.59 34.24
CA TYR A 209 -65.15 38.95 33.17
C TYR A 209 -63.79 39.63 32.87
N THR A 210 -63.31 40.53 33.73
CA THR A 210 -61.92 40.99 33.67
C THR A 210 -60.95 39.90 34.12
N VAL A 211 -60.42 39.16 33.13
CA VAL A 211 -59.12 38.46 33.04
C VAL A 211 -58.50 37.89 34.35
N PRO A 212 -58.34 36.56 34.48
CA PRO A 212 -57.49 35.99 35.53
C PRO A 212 -55.99 36.28 35.25
N PRO A 213 -55.15 36.44 36.28
CA PRO A 213 -53.74 36.72 36.08
C PRO A 213 -53.03 35.53 35.45
N LYS A 214 -52.11 35.83 34.54
CA LYS A 214 -51.13 34.91 33.97
C LYS A 214 -50.47 34.08 35.07
N THR A 215 -50.72 32.77 35.12
CA THR A 215 -49.83 31.83 35.81
C THR A 215 -48.55 31.67 35.00
N GLU A 216 -47.44 31.83 35.72
CA GLU A 216 -46.07 31.78 35.25
C GLU A 216 -45.74 30.51 34.48
N ALA A 217 -44.87 30.71 33.49
CA ALA A 217 -44.21 29.66 32.75
C ALA A 217 -43.38 28.78 33.69
N GLN A 218 -43.68 27.48 33.68
CA GLN A 218 -42.80 26.45 34.18
C GLN A 218 -41.57 26.36 33.25
N PRO A 219 -40.32 26.43 33.75
CA PRO A 219 -39.17 26.10 32.94
C PRO A 219 -39.10 24.57 32.80
N ASN A 220 -39.44 24.07 31.61
CA ASN A 220 -39.19 22.68 31.26
C ASN A 220 -37.66 22.49 31.13
N GLU A 221 -37.05 21.81 32.09
CA GLU A 221 -35.66 21.36 32.03
C GLU A 221 -35.47 20.50 30.77
N ARG A 222 -34.75 21.05 29.78
CA ARG A 222 -34.23 20.26 28.67
C ARG A 222 -33.06 19.44 29.19
N HIS A 223 -33.28 18.12 29.29
CA HIS A 223 -32.22 17.16 29.48
C HIS A 223 -31.14 17.26 28.39
N HIS A 224 -29.92 17.13 28.89
CA HIS A 224 -28.66 17.23 28.18
C HIS A 224 -28.50 16.21 27.05
N PHE A 225 -27.86 16.70 25.99
CA PHE A 225 -26.97 15.99 25.08
C PHE A 225 -26.54 14.60 25.58
N ARG A 226 -26.99 13.57 24.88
CA ARG A 226 -26.37 12.24 24.92
C ARG A 226 -25.26 12.20 23.88
N THR A 227 -24.04 12.47 24.33
CA THR A 227 -22.79 12.12 23.64
C THR A 227 -22.43 10.67 23.98
N ASN A 228 -22.47 9.80 22.95
CA ASN A 228 -21.58 8.67 22.58
C ASN A 228 -20.97 7.71 23.63
N PRO A 229 -20.67 6.44 23.26
CA PRO A 229 -19.81 6.05 22.12
C PRO A 229 -20.52 5.34 20.97
#